data_AF-A0A1M5UTJ4-F1
#
_entry.id   AF-A0A1M5UTJ4-F1
#
_cell.length_a   1.000
_cell.length_b   1.000
_cell.length_c   1.000
_cell.angle_alpha   90.00
_cell.angle_beta   90.00
_cell.angle_gamma   90.00
#
_symmetry.space_group_name_H-M   'P 1'
#
loop_
_entity.id
_entity.type
_entity.pdbx_description
1 polymer ?
#
loop_
_entity_poly.entity_id
_entity_poly.type
_entity_poly.pdbx_seq_one_letter_code
_entity_poly.pdbx_strand_id
1 'polypeptide(L)'
;MILMRKIIAYQKLMLKTANMNNVEDLNNKKLTIQLIFGIFILVFMNTTIFGKNLPTLHTYFFIALPVMCLWQINSIFHYKERLFEFVPVSRKFTLLNTFIFTHVFVVITCVAIACVLLGMGGLITLLVFLLFSDNFEEVPIETLTNIVIDTTKSNILMLMVIIIILFVGTAIIFIKRKRLRNICYLISATIGYGLLYILKLNLPISPNTGEVDFMESFSVMAEANAILALVAGVGVVLCIGSVLFGNKMYE
;
A
#
# COMPACT_ATOMS: atom_id res chain seq x y z
N MET A 1 -30.13 10.52 11.27
CA MET A 1 -30.24 11.25 9.98
C MET A 1 -29.25 12.41 9.82
N ILE A 2 -29.05 13.27 10.83
CA ILE A 2 -28.12 14.43 10.76
C ILE A 2 -26.64 14.00 10.57
N LEU A 3 -26.18 12.96 11.28
CA LEU A 3 -24.83 12.41 11.15
C LEU A 3 -24.55 11.91 9.71
N MET A 4 -25.51 11.19 9.14
CA MET A 4 -25.41 10.61 7.80
C MET A 4 -25.34 11.70 6.72
N ARG A 5 -26.10 12.80 6.88
CA ARG A 5 -26.01 13.96 5.98
C ARG A 5 -24.65 14.66 6.06
N LYS A 6 -24.04 14.74 7.25
CA LYS A 6 -22.68 15.31 7.41
C LYS A 6 -21.61 14.43 6.78
N ILE A 7 -21.73 13.11 6.90
CA ILE A 7 -20.84 12.15 6.23
C ILE A 7 -20.96 12.28 4.71
N ILE A 8 -22.18 12.31 4.17
CA ILE A 8 -22.42 12.46 2.72
C ILE A 8 -21.89 13.82 2.20
N ALA A 9 -22.08 14.90 2.95
CA ALA A 9 -21.55 16.22 2.58
C ALA A 9 -20.02 16.23 2.53
N TYR A 10 -19.37 15.58 3.50
CA TYR A 10 -17.92 15.43 3.55
C TYR A 10 -17.39 14.56 2.40
N GLN A 11 -18.05 13.44 2.11
CA GLN A 11 -17.71 12.58 0.97
C GLN A 11 -17.89 13.30 -0.37
N LYS A 12 -18.96 14.09 -0.53
CA LYS A 12 -19.18 14.93 -1.72
C LYS A 12 -18.10 16.00 -1.88
N LEU A 13 -17.63 16.58 -0.77
CA LEU A 13 -16.56 17.58 -0.76
C LEU A 13 -15.23 16.94 -1.21
N MET A 14 -14.89 15.76 -0.68
CA MET A 14 -13.72 14.95 -1.06
C MET A 14 -13.77 14.51 -2.54
N LEU A 15 -14.93 14.06 -3.02
CA LEU A 15 -15.12 13.67 -4.43
C LEU A 15 -14.98 14.86 -5.37
N LYS A 16 -15.48 16.04 -4.98
CA LYS A 16 -15.24 17.29 -5.73
C LYS A 16 -13.77 17.66 -5.77
N THR A 17 -12.98 17.31 -4.75
CA THR A 17 -11.53 17.56 -4.76
C THR A 17 -10.76 16.62 -5.65
N ALA A 18 -11.16 15.35 -5.74
CA ALA A 18 -10.59 14.43 -6.72
C ALA A 18 -10.80 14.94 -8.17
N ASN A 19 -11.84 15.76 -8.38
CA ASN A 19 -12.14 16.46 -9.62
C ASN A 19 -11.50 17.86 -9.76
N MET A 20 -10.72 18.34 -8.79
CA MET A 20 -9.95 19.59 -8.92
C MET A 20 -8.69 19.36 -9.78
N ASN A 21 -8.93 18.96 -11.03
CA ASN A 21 -7.97 19.00 -12.14
C ASN A 21 -7.95 20.40 -12.79
N ASN A 22 -8.09 21.48 -12.01
CA ASN A 22 -7.71 22.81 -12.52
C ASN A 22 -6.18 22.91 -12.48
N VAL A 23 -5.60 22.30 -13.50
CA VAL A 23 -4.17 22.23 -13.84
C VAL A 23 -3.72 23.58 -14.41
N GLU A 24 -3.75 24.63 -13.59
CA GLU A 24 -3.18 25.93 -14.02
C GLU A 24 -2.01 26.41 -13.16
N ASP A 25 -1.75 25.78 -12.01
CA ASP A 25 -0.79 26.34 -11.04
C ASP A 25 0.19 25.32 -10.43
N LEU A 26 0.24 24.11 -11.00
CA LEU A 26 1.30 23.15 -10.72
C LEU A 26 2.39 23.32 -11.76
N ASN A 27 3.62 23.56 -11.31
CA ASN A 27 4.81 23.39 -12.13
C ASN A 27 4.93 21.89 -12.47
N ASN A 28 4.13 21.44 -13.45
CA ASN A 28 3.83 20.03 -13.76
C ASN A 28 5.12 19.23 -13.91
N LYS A 29 6.16 19.81 -14.51
CA LYS A 29 7.47 19.15 -14.66
C LYS A 29 8.08 18.71 -13.33
N LYS A 30 8.01 19.53 -12.29
CA LYS A 30 8.57 19.21 -10.97
C LYS A 30 7.78 18.10 -10.27
N LEU A 31 6.46 18.12 -10.41
CA LEU A 31 5.60 17.05 -9.88
C LEU A 31 5.88 15.74 -10.62
N THR A 32 5.89 15.74 -11.95
CA THR A 32 6.14 14.56 -12.78
C THR A 32 7.51 13.95 -12.49
N ILE A 33 8.56 14.77 -12.37
CA ILE A 33 9.91 14.27 -12.02
C ILE A 33 9.93 13.63 -10.62
N GLN A 34 9.25 14.24 -9.63
CA GLN A 34 9.15 13.66 -8.29
C GLN A 34 8.37 12.35 -8.28
N LEU A 35 7.32 12.25 -9.11
CA LEU A 35 6.49 11.05 -9.24
C LEU A 35 7.27 9.91 -9.91
N ILE A 36 7.98 10.21 -11.01
CA ILE A 36 8.86 9.25 -11.69
C ILE A 36 9.96 8.76 -10.76
N PHE A 37 10.65 9.67 -10.06
CA PHE A 37 11.72 9.32 -9.13
C PHE A 37 11.20 8.52 -7.93
N GLY A 38 10.03 8.87 -7.41
CA GLY A 38 9.36 8.12 -6.34
C GLY A 38 8.96 6.71 -6.76
N ILE A 39 8.37 6.56 -7.96
CA ILE A 39 8.05 5.25 -8.55
C ILE A 39 9.34 4.44 -8.75
N PHE A 40 10.40 5.05 -9.28
CA PHE A 40 11.69 4.37 -9.48
C PHE A 40 12.26 3.82 -8.16
N ILE A 41 12.28 4.64 -7.11
CA ILE A 41 12.73 4.19 -5.77
C ILE A 41 11.85 3.05 -5.26
N LEU A 42 10.52 3.16 -5.37
CA LEU A 42 9.60 2.12 -4.92
C LEU A 42 9.79 0.82 -5.70
N VAL A 43 10.01 0.89 -7.02
CA VAL A 43 10.30 -0.28 -7.86
C VAL A 43 11.64 -0.89 -7.45
N PHE A 44 12.69 -0.09 -7.30
CA PHE A 44 14.01 -0.57 -6.86
C PHE A 44 13.98 -1.22 -5.46
N MET A 45 13.24 -0.63 -4.52
CA MET A 45 13.11 -1.20 -3.17
C MET A 45 12.31 -2.50 -3.17
N ASN A 46 11.25 -2.59 -3.99
CA ASN A 46 10.50 -3.84 -4.11
C ASN A 46 11.28 -4.92 -4.88
N THR A 47 12.05 -4.58 -5.92
CA THR A 47 12.91 -5.56 -6.62
C THR A 47 14.01 -6.08 -5.70
N THR A 48 14.64 -5.22 -4.91
CA THR A 48 15.71 -5.65 -4.00
C THR A 48 15.22 -6.57 -2.88
N ILE A 49 13.96 -6.42 -2.43
CA ILE A 49 13.37 -7.28 -1.38
C ILE A 49 12.63 -8.49 -1.97
N PHE A 50 11.87 -8.34 -3.04
CA PHE A 50 10.99 -9.39 -3.56
C PHE A 50 11.38 -9.92 -4.96
N GLY A 51 12.38 -9.33 -5.61
CA GLY A 51 12.78 -9.69 -6.97
C GLY A 51 13.66 -10.93 -7.01
N LYS A 52 13.04 -12.08 -7.31
CA LYS A 52 13.70 -13.29 -7.84
C LYS A 52 12.78 -14.08 -8.77
N ASN A 53 11.50 -14.20 -8.43
CA ASN A 53 10.49 -14.64 -9.40
C ASN A 53 10.20 -13.53 -10.42
N LEU A 54 9.83 -13.91 -11.65
CA LEU A 54 9.24 -13.00 -12.64
C LEU A 54 8.21 -12.19 -11.87
N PRO A 55 8.44 -10.89 -11.68
CA PRO A 55 7.79 -10.23 -10.58
C PRO A 55 6.31 -10.21 -10.89
N THR A 56 5.56 -11.06 -10.19
CA THR A 56 4.12 -11.08 -10.38
C THR A 56 3.66 -9.69 -10.00
N LEU A 57 2.85 -9.07 -10.86
CA LEU A 57 2.32 -7.72 -10.65
C LEU A 57 1.79 -7.55 -9.21
N HIS A 58 1.23 -8.62 -8.64
CA HIS A 58 0.80 -8.74 -7.26
C HIS A 58 1.83 -8.26 -6.23
N THR A 59 3.10 -8.69 -6.29
CA THR A 59 4.12 -8.37 -5.27
C THR A 59 4.52 -6.90 -5.26
N TYR A 60 4.58 -6.25 -6.43
CA TYR A 60 4.92 -4.81 -6.52
C TYR A 60 3.84 -3.89 -5.95
N PHE A 61 2.57 -4.25 -6.13
CA PHE A 61 1.49 -3.40 -5.69
C PHE A 61 1.29 -3.41 -4.17
N PHE A 62 1.69 -4.46 -3.45
CA PHE A 62 1.36 -4.58 -2.02
C PHE A 62 1.89 -3.44 -1.14
N ILE A 63 3.13 -2.98 -1.34
CA ILE A 63 3.71 -1.87 -0.55
C ILE A 63 3.61 -0.54 -1.30
N ALA A 64 3.80 -0.53 -2.63
CA ALA A 64 3.81 0.71 -3.39
C ALA A 64 2.43 1.40 -3.41
N LEU A 65 1.35 0.63 -3.49
CA LEU A 65 -0.01 1.15 -3.57
C LEU A 65 -0.44 1.93 -2.31
N PRO A 66 -0.33 1.40 -1.08
CA PRO A 66 -0.69 2.17 0.11
C PRO A 66 0.15 3.43 0.26
N VAL A 67 1.44 3.41 -0.12
CA VAL A 67 2.30 4.60 -0.11
C VAL A 67 1.82 5.65 -1.12
N MET A 68 1.46 5.24 -2.34
CA MET A 68 0.92 6.15 -3.36
C MET A 68 -0.43 6.75 -2.96
N CYS A 69 -1.33 5.96 -2.36
CA CYS A 69 -2.60 6.43 -1.81
C CYS A 69 -2.38 7.47 -0.70
N LEU A 70 -1.46 7.20 0.23
CA LEU A 70 -1.11 8.16 1.29
C LEU A 70 -0.55 9.47 0.72
N TRP A 71 0.27 9.38 -0.33
CA TRP A 71 0.81 10.56 -1.01
C TRP A 71 -0.29 11.39 -1.69
N GLN A 72 -1.28 10.74 -2.31
CA GLN A 72 -2.44 11.40 -2.90
C GLN A 72 -3.29 12.08 -1.83
N ILE A 73 -3.58 11.40 -0.71
CA ILE A 73 -4.35 11.97 0.40
C ILE A 73 -3.60 13.15 1.02
N ASN A 74 -2.29 13.02 1.25
CA ASN A 74 -1.45 14.13 1.70
C ASN A 74 -1.52 15.34 0.75
N SER A 75 -1.57 15.09 -0.56
CA SER A 75 -1.71 16.16 -1.55
C SER A 75 -3.09 16.84 -1.48
N ILE A 76 -4.17 16.06 -1.29
CA ILE A 76 -5.53 16.59 -1.07
C ILE A 76 -5.60 17.45 0.21
N PHE A 77 -5.03 16.97 1.31
CA PHE A 77 -5.06 17.66 2.61
C PHE A 77 -4.33 19.00 2.62
N HIS A 78 -3.26 19.12 1.83
CA HIS A 78 -2.39 20.29 1.79
C HIS A 78 -2.48 21.05 0.47
N TYR A 79 -3.53 20.82 -0.32
CA TYR A 79 -3.82 21.61 -1.52
C TYR A 79 -4.27 23.03 -1.15
N LYS A 80 -4.24 23.95 -2.13
CA LYS A 80 -4.45 25.40 -1.93
C LYS A 80 -5.74 25.73 -1.18
N GLU A 81 -6.78 24.92 -1.36
CA GLU A 81 -8.02 24.98 -0.60
C GLU A 81 -8.03 23.88 0.45
N ARG A 82 -7.76 24.22 1.72
CA ARG A 82 -7.84 23.28 2.84
C ARG A 82 -9.29 22.91 3.09
N LEU A 83 -9.80 21.89 2.40
CA LEU A 83 -11.21 21.46 2.44
C LEU A 83 -11.76 21.24 3.86
N PHE A 84 -10.90 20.89 4.81
CA PHE A 84 -11.26 20.65 6.21
C PHE A 84 -11.47 21.92 7.03
N GLU A 85 -11.03 23.07 6.54
CA GLU A 85 -11.27 24.37 7.18
C GLU A 85 -12.60 25.01 6.71
N PHE A 86 -13.17 24.55 5.59
CA PHE A 86 -14.39 25.12 5.01
C PHE A 86 -15.70 24.67 5.69
N VAL A 87 -15.69 23.60 6.48
CA VAL A 87 -16.90 23.08 7.14
C VAL A 87 -16.67 23.02 8.65
N PRO A 88 -17.52 23.65 9.48
CA PRO A 88 -17.40 23.57 10.93
C PRO A 88 -17.82 22.18 11.41
N VAL A 89 -16.88 21.23 11.39
CA VAL A 89 -17.04 19.88 11.91
C VAL A 89 -16.16 19.67 13.13
N SER A 90 -16.60 18.82 14.06
CA SER A 90 -15.82 18.54 15.26
C SER A 90 -14.50 17.85 14.89
N ARG A 91 -13.43 18.19 15.60
CA ARG A 91 -12.07 17.68 15.35
C ARG A 91 -12.00 16.16 15.28
N LYS A 92 -12.64 15.50 16.26
CA LYS A 92 -12.74 14.04 16.34
C LYS A 92 -13.43 13.44 15.12
N PHE A 93 -14.43 14.13 14.56
CA PHE A 93 -15.15 13.69 13.37
C PHE A 93 -14.29 13.81 12.10
N THR A 94 -13.54 14.90 11.94
CA THR A 94 -12.59 15.05 10.82
C THR A 94 -11.50 14.00 10.88
N LEU A 95 -10.90 13.77 12.06
CA LEU A 95 -9.86 12.77 12.23
C LEU A 95 -10.35 11.36 11.94
N LEU A 96 -11.49 10.97 12.52
CA LEU A 96 -12.09 9.66 12.28
C LEU A 96 -12.38 9.45 10.80
N ASN A 97 -13.00 10.42 10.14
CA ASN A 97 -13.29 10.32 8.71
C ASN A 97 -12.03 10.26 7.85
N THR A 98 -10.96 10.94 8.24
CA THR A 98 -9.68 10.88 7.52
C THR A 98 -9.08 9.49 7.61
N PHE A 99 -8.99 8.92 8.81
CA PHE A 99 -8.49 7.55 8.99
C PHE A 99 -9.36 6.55 8.22
N ILE A 100 -10.69 6.61 8.36
CA ILE A 100 -11.58 5.70 7.64
C ILE A 100 -11.44 5.90 6.12
N PHE A 101 -11.43 7.14 5.65
CA PHE A 101 -11.30 7.44 4.23
C PHE A 101 -10.00 6.90 3.66
N THR A 102 -8.86 7.07 4.34
CA THR A 102 -7.58 6.53 3.88
C THR A 102 -7.63 5.03 3.70
N HIS A 103 -8.19 4.29 4.67
CA HIS A 103 -8.29 2.84 4.59
C HIS A 103 -9.26 2.39 3.49
N VAL A 104 -10.44 2.99 3.43
CA VAL A 104 -11.45 2.69 2.40
C VAL A 104 -10.93 3.00 1.00
N PHE A 105 -10.24 4.12 0.82
CA PHE A 105 -9.66 4.51 -0.46
C PHE A 105 -8.65 3.48 -0.93
N VAL A 106 -7.74 3.04 -0.06
CA VAL A 106 -6.74 2.00 -0.38
C VAL A 106 -7.41 0.68 -0.76
N VAL A 107 -8.42 0.24 0.00
CA VAL A 107 -9.18 -0.99 -0.31
C VAL A 107 -9.85 -0.88 -1.68
N ILE A 108 -10.52 0.24 -1.98
CA ILE A 108 -11.16 0.48 -3.28
C ILE A 108 -10.12 0.46 -4.41
N THR A 109 -8.98 1.13 -4.23
CA THR A 109 -7.91 1.14 -5.24
C THR A 109 -7.33 -0.25 -5.46
N CYS A 110 -7.13 -1.04 -4.40
CA CYS A 110 -6.69 -2.44 -4.51
C CYS A 110 -7.70 -3.29 -5.29
N VAL A 111 -8.99 -3.23 -4.95
CA VAL A 111 -10.04 -3.98 -5.63
C VAL A 111 -10.14 -3.58 -7.10
N ALA A 112 -10.10 -2.28 -7.40
CA ALA A 112 -10.12 -1.78 -8.77
C ALA A 112 -8.95 -2.31 -9.61
N ILE A 113 -7.73 -2.28 -9.07
CA ILE A 113 -6.54 -2.81 -9.75
C ILE A 113 -6.65 -4.32 -9.93
N ALA A 114 -7.12 -5.07 -8.93
CA ALA A 114 -7.33 -6.51 -9.05
C ALA A 114 -8.34 -6.84 -10.18
N CYS A 115 -9.45 -6.11 -10.27
CA CYS A 115 -10.41 -6.27 -11.36
C CYS A 115 -9.80 -5.97 -12.73
N VAL A 116 -8.97 -4.92 -12.85
CA VAL A 116 -8.27 -4.58 -14.11
C VAL A 116 -7.28 -5.67 -14.48
N LEU A 117 -6.49 -6.18 -13.52
CA LEU A 117 -5.51 -7.25 -13.77
C LEU A 117 -6.18 -8.57 -14.18
N LEU A 118 -7.27 -8.96 -13.51
CA LEU A 118 -8.05 -10.15 -13.90
C LEU A 118 -8.68 -9.97 -15.29
N GLY A 119 -9.21 -8.79 -15.59
CA GLY A 119 -9.77 -8.47 -16.90
C GLY A 119 -8.72 -8.52 -18.02
N MET A 120 -7.54 -7.91 -17.81
CA MET A 120 -6.44 -7.96 -18.78
C MET A 120 -5.88 -9.38 -18.92
N GLY A 121 -5.70 -10.12 -17.83
CA GLY A 121 -5.26 -11.51 -17.86
C GLY A 121 -6.21 -12.39 -18.66
N GLY A 122 -7.51 -12.28 -18.40
CA GLY A 122 -8.55 -12.99 -19.16
C GLY A 122 -8.55 -12.61 -20.64
N LEU A 123 -8.37 -11.33 -20.96
CA LEU A 123 -8.24 -10.87 -22.35
C LEU A 123 -7.00 -11.45 -23.04
N ILE A 124 -5.84 -11.46 -22.39
CA ILE A 124 -4.61 -12.05 -22.94
C ILE A 124 -4.81 -13.54 -23.17
N THR A 125 -5.35 -14.28 -22.19
CA THR A 125 -5.62 -15.71 -22.33
C THR A 125 -6.59 -15.99 -23.47
N LEU A 126 -7.66 -15.20 -23.59
CA LEU A 126 -8.60 -15.31 -24.71
C LEU A 126 -7.92 -15.06 -26.06
N LEU A 127 -7.05 -14.05 -26.14
CA LEU A 127 -6.31 -13.70 -27.35
C LEU A 127 -5.32 -14.80 -27.75
N VAL A 128 -4.61 -15.37 -26.79
CA VAL A 128 -3.71 -16.53 -27.01
C VAL A 128 -4.51 -17.75 -27.48
N PHE A 129 -5.65 -18.03 -26.85
CA PHE A 129 -6.53 -19.14 -27.25
C PHE A 129 -7.05 -18.97 -28.68
N LEU A 130 -7.48 -17.76 -29.06
CA LEU A 130 -7.94 -17.47 -30.42
C LEU A 130 -6.83 -17.56 -31.47
N LEU A 131 -5.58 -17.21 -31.12
CA LEU A 131 -4.45 -17.22 -32.04
C LEU A 131 -3.76 -18.58 -32.18
N PHE A 132 -3.85 -19.44 -31.16
CA PHE A 132 -3.10 -20.70 -31.09
C PHE A 132 -3.98 -21.91 -30.69
N SER A 133 -5.28 -21.86 -31.01
CA SER A 133 -6.29 -22.88 -30.72
C SER A 133 -5.82 -24.32 -30.97
N ASP A 134 -5.09 -24.55 -32.07
CA ASP A 134 -4.69 -25.90 -32.50
C ASP A 134 -3.45 -26.46 -31.79
N ASN A 135 -2.75 -25.65 -30.98
CA ASN A 135 -1.51 -26.04 -30.28
C ASN A 135 -1.71 -26.34 -28.78
N PHE A 136 -2.94 -26.29 -28.28
CA PHE A 136 -3.23 -26.65 -26.90
C PHE A 136 -3.44 -28.16 -26.78
N GLU A 137 -2.34 -28.91 -26.64
CA GLU A 137 -2.42 -30.25 -26.04
C GLU A 137 -2.92 -30.12 -24.59
N GLU A 138 -3.81 -31.03 -24.17
CA GLU A 138 -4.22 -31.15 -22.77
C GLU A 138 -2.97 -31.30 -21.90
N VAL A 139 -2.56 -30.21 -21.24
CA VAL A 139 -1.41 -30.23 -20.35
C VAL A 139 -1.69 -31.27 -19.26
N PRO A 140 -0.87 -32.33 -19.14
CA PRO A 140 -1.11 -33.36 -18.14
C PRO A 140 -1.05 -32.73 -16.76
N ILE A 141 -2.15 -32.88 -16.03
CA ILE A 141 -2.39 -32.36 -14.67
C ILE A 141 -1.32 -32.87 -13.67
N GLU A 142 -0.58 -33.92 -14.04
CA GLU A 142 0.39 -34.62 -13.19
C GLU A 142 1.73 -33.90 -12.99
N THR A 143 2.03 -32.79 -13.69
CA THR A 143 3.27 -32.02 -13.44
C THR A 143 3.13 -30.95 -12.35
N LEU A 144 1.97 -30.82 -11.72
CA LEU A 144 1.69 -29.82 -10.68
C LEU A 144 1.96 -30.31 -9.25
N THR A 145 2.74 -31.39 -9.06
CA THR A 145 3.30 -31.74 -7.75
C THR A 145 4.54 -30.91 -7.42
N ASN A 146 4.53 -29.62 -7.75
CA ASN A 146 5.40 -28.68 -7.04
C ASN A 146 4.88 -28.63 -5.61
N ILE A 147 5.76 -28.87 -4.64
CA ILE A 147 5.45 -28.74 -3.22
C ILE A 147 4.89 -27.32 -3.02
N VAL A 148 3.57 -27.20 -2.90
CA VAL A 148 2.91 -25.93 -2.66
C VAL A 148 3.24 -25.54 -1.24
N ILE A 149 4.23 -24.66 -1.07
CA ILE A 149 4.56 -24.09 0.23
C ILE A 149 3.39 -23.18 0.63
N ASP A 150 2.82 -23.44 1.79
CA ASP A 150 1.80 -22.58 2.38
C ASP A 150 2.41 -21.21 2.73
N THR A 151 2.11 -20.20 1.90
CA THR A 151 2.58 -18.80 2.07
C THR A 151 1.69 -17.97 3.00
N THR A 152 0.79 -18.60 3.77
CA THR A 152 -0.15 -17.88 4.66
C THR A 152 0.58 -16.98 5.65
N LYS A 153 1.69 -17.43 6.24
CA LYS A 153 2.46 -16.64 7.22
C LYS A 153 3.03 -15.36 6.60
N SER A 154 3.62 -15.46 5.40
CA SER A 154 4.16 -14.28 4.71
C SER A 154 3.04 -13.32 4.28
N ASN A 155 1.90 -13.84 3.86
CA ASN A 155 0.73 -13.03 3.54
C ASN A 155 0.20 -12.25 4.76
N ILE A 156 0.16 -12.89 5.93
CA ILE A 156 -0.20 -12.25 7.20
C ILE A 156 0.82 -11.15 7.56
N LEU A 157 2.12 -11.42 7.44
CA LEU A 157 3.16 -10.43 7.69
C LEU A 157 2.97 -9.19 6.81
N MET A 158 2.76 -9.39 5.51
CA MET A 158 2.56 -8.31 4.55
C MET A 158 1.31 -7.48 4.87
N LEU A 159 0.22 -8.14 5.26
CA LEU A 159 -0.99 -7.46 5.70
C LEU A 159 -0.73 -6.57 6.93
N MET A 160 0.01 -7.07 7.92
CA MET A 160 0.39 -6.29 9.10
C MET A 160 1.24 -5.06 8.72
N VAL A 161 2.22 -5.23 7.84
CA VAL A 161 3.05 -4.12 7.34
C VAL A 161 2.20 -3.06 6.64
N ILE A 162 1.23 -3.46 5.80
CA ILE A 162 0.30 -2.55 5.14
C ILE A 162 -0.51 -1.75 6.16
N ILE A 163 -1.08 -2.42 7.17
CA ILE A 163 -1.85 -1.76 8.23
C ILE A 163 -1.00 -0.71 8.95
N ILE A 164 0.24 -1.05 9.30
CA ILE A 164 1.18 -0.13 9.96
C ILE A 164 1.46 1.09 9.07
N ILE A 165 1.75 0.88 7.78
CA ILE A 165 1.98 1.95 6.80
C ILE A 165 0.77 2.88 6.75
N LEU A 166 -0.44 2.34 6.70
CA LEU A 166 -1.66 3.15 6.63
C LEU A 166 -1.89 4.00 7.87
N PHE A 167 -1.74 3.43 9.06
CA PHE A 167 -1.92 4.18 10.32
C PHE A 167 -0.87 5.26 10.51
N VAL A 168 0.41 4.88 10.42
CA VAL A 168 1.53 5.81 10.62
C VAL A 168 1.53 6.87 9.53
N GLY A 169 1.33 6.47 8.28
CA GLY A 169 1.28 7.35 7.13
C GLY A 169 0.16 8.37 7.22
N THR A 170 -1.03 7.96 7.66
CA THR A 170 -2.17 8.87 7.88
C THR A 170 -1.89 9.85 9.02
N ALA A 171 -1.27 9.40 10.11
CA ALA A 171 -0.90 10.28 11.22
C ALA A 171 0.10 11.38 10.79
N ILE A 172 1.06 11.05 9.92
CA ILE A 172 2.04 11.99 9.37
C ILE A 172 1.34 13.09 8.53
N ILE A 173 0.20 12.81 7.86
CA ILE A 173 -0.54 13.79 7.06
C ILE A 173 -0.97 15.00 7.90
N PHE A 174 -1.29 14.79 9.17
CA PHE A 174 -1.73 15.87 10.08
C PHE A 174 -0.62 16.85 10.47
N ILE A 175 0.66 16.56 10.16
CA ILE A 175 1.76 17.48 10.43
C ILE A 175 1.66 18.72 9.52
N LYS A 176 1.40 19.88 10.13
CA LYS A 176 1.25 21.18 9.45
C LYS A 176 2.50 21.59 8.66
N ARG A 177 3.70 21.39 9.21
CA ARG A 177 4.97 21.80 8.57
C ARG A 177 5.41 20.81 7.49
N LYS A 178 5.41 21.25 6.21
CA LYS A 178 5.79 20.41 5.04
C LYS A 178 7.16 19.75 5.15
N ARG A 179 8.20 20.49 5.59
CA ARG A 179 9.56 19.93 5.74
C ARG A 179 9.60 18.80 6.76
N LEU A 180 8.99 19.00 7.93
CA LEU A 180 8.92 17.99 8.99
C LEU A 180 8.16 16.75 8.52
N ARG A 181 7.03 16.95 7.82
CA ARG A 181 6.22 15.87 7.25
C ARG A 181 7.02 15.01 6.28
N ASN A 182 7.75 15.62 5.34
CA ASN A 182 8.59 14.91 4.39
C ASN A 182 9.71 14.13 5.08
N ILE A 183 10.32 14.70 6.13
CA ILE A 183 11.35 14.02 6.94
C ILE A 183 10.73 12.80 7.65
N CYS A 184 9.55 12.93 8.25
CA CYS A 184 8.85 11.81 8.87
C CYS A 184 8.51 10.70 7.87
N TYR A 185 8.04 11.04 6.67
CA TYR A 185 7.84 10.05 5.60
C TYR A 185 9.14 9.35 5.21
N LEU A 186 10.23 10.10 5.03
CA LEU A 186 11.54 9.52 4.71
C LEU A 186 12.01 8.57 5.81
N ILE A 187 11.98 8.99 7.07
CA ILE A 187 12.41 8.16 8.21
C ILE A 187 11.55 6.90 8.32
N SER A 188 10.22 7.03 8.22
CA SER A 188 9.32 5.87 8.29
C SER A 188 9.57 4.87 7.14
N ALA A 189 9.82 5.36 5.93
CA ALA A 189 10.18 4.53 4.79
C ALA A 189 11.53 3.85 5.00
N THR A 190 12.58 4.59 5.41
CA THR A 190 13.92 4.03 5.66
C THR A 190 13.89 2.95 6.74
N ILE A 191 13.18 3.18 7.85
CA ILE A 191 13.05 2.19 8.92
C ILE A 191 12.26 0.96 8.43
N GLY A 192 11.11 1.16 7.79
CA GLY A 192 10.27 0.08 7.29
C GLY A 192 11.00 -0.82 6.28
N TYR A 193 11.59 -0.20 5.25
CA TYR A 193 12.36 -0.93 4.24
C TYR A 193 13.65 -1.54 4.80
N GLY A 194 14.35 -0.83 5.69
CA GLY A 194 15.55 -1.34 6.35
C GLY A 194 15.26 -2.61 7.14
N LEU A 195 14.16 -2.63 7.91
CA LEU A 195 13.74 -3.81 8.66
C LEU A 195 13.38 -4.99 7.75
N LEU A 196 12.64 -4.76 6.66
CA LEU A 196 12.31 -5.81 5.70
C LEU A 196 13.55 -6.36 4.98
N TYR A 197 14.51 -5.49 4.67
CA TYR A 197 15.78 -5.90 4.07
C TYR A 197 16.63 -6.73 5.05
N ILE A 198 16.76 -6.29 6.30
CA ILE A 198 17.44 -7.05 7.36
C ILE A 198 16.76 -8.41 7.57
N LEU A 199 15.42 -8.44 7.57
CA LEU A 199 14.68 -9.69 7.66
C LEU A 199 15.03 -10.61 6.50
N LYS A 200 15.02 -10.10 5.26
CA LYS A 200 15.40 -10.87 4.06
C LYS A 200 16.79 -11.50 4.17
N LEU A 201 17.77 -10.78 4.71
CA LEU A 201 19.14 -11.30 4.88
C LEU A 201 19.22 -12.49 5.85
N ASN A 202 18.28 -12.60 6.78
CA ASN A 202 18.23 -13.66 7.79
C ASN A 202 17.24 -14.78 7.43
N LEU A 203 16.60 -14.73 6.25
CA LEU A 203 15.67 -15.77 5.84
C LEU A 203 16.42 -17.04 5.43
N PRO A 204 15.84 -18.22 5.71
CA PRO A 204 16.39 -19.48 5.22
C PRO A 204 16.29 -19.56 3.70
N ILE A 205 17.03 -20.48 3.09
CA ILE A 205 16.90 -20.78 1.66
C ILE A 205 15.56 -21.49 1.43
N SER A 206 14.79 -21.06 0.43
CA SER A 206 13.55 -21.74 0.06
C SER A 206 13.85 -23.14 -0.48
N PRO A 207 13.13 -24.18 -0.04
CA PRO A 207 13.32 -25.54 -0.53
C PRO A 207 12.91 -25.72 -1.99
N ASN A 208 12.08 -24.82 -2.55
CA ASN A 208 11.60 -24.90 -3.93
C ASN A 208 12.55 -24.21 -4.92
N THR A 209 13.05 -23.02 -4.57
CA THR A 209 13.86 -22.21 -5.50
C THR A 209 15.36 -22.40 -5.30
N GLY A 210 15.80 -23.03 -4.20
CA GLY A 210 17.22 -23.14 -3.84
C GLY A 210 17.87 -21.80 -3.49
N GLU A 211 17.05 -20.75 -3.35
CA GLU A 211 17.48 -19.39 -3.08
C GLU A 211 16.55 -18.72 -2.06
N VAL A 212 16.90 -17.52 -1.60
CA VAL A 212 16.04 -16.75 -0.68
C VAL A 212 14.92 -16.05 -1.46
N ASP A 213 13.75 -16.68 -1.54
CA ASP A 213 12.47 -16.03 -1.90
C ASP A 213 11.78 -15.54 -0.63
N PHE A 214 11.53 -14.24 -0.50
CA PHE A 214 10.98 -13.65 0.73
C PHE A 214 9.67 -14.34 1.20
N MET A 215 8.73 -14.62 0.31
CA MET A 215 7.41 -15.13 0.71
C MET A 215 7.50 -16.59 1.16
N GLU A 216 8.17 -17.42 0.36
CA GLU A 216 8.35 -18.84 0.68
C GLU A 216 9.29 -19.02 1.88
N SER A 217 10.42 -18.33 1.88
CA SER A 217 11.46 -18.46 2.90
C SER A 217 10.97 -18.00 4.27
N PHE A 218 10.16 -16.94 4.34
CA PHE A 218 9.54 -16.53 5.61
C PHE A 218 8.57 -17.59 6.13
N SER A 219 7.85 -18.27 5.23
CA SER A 219 6.84 -19.25 5.63
C SER A 219 7.43 -20.53 6.21
N VAL A 220 8.66 -20.89 5.79
CA VAL A 220 9.44 -22.04 6.29
C VAL A 220 10.32 -21.70 7.50
N MET A 221 10.53 -20.42 7.80
CA MET A 221 11.35 -19.99 8.96
C MET A 221 10.75 -20.47 10.29
N ALA A 222 11.55 -21.12 11.12
CA ALA A 222 11.13 -21.64 12.43
C ALA A 222 10.59 -20.55 13.36
N GLU A 223 11.20 -19.36 13.32
CA GLU A 223 10.85 -18.22 14.17
C GLU A 223 9.74 -17.33 13.58
N ALA A 224 9.16 -17.68 12.42
CA ALA A 224 8.19 -16.84 11.72
C ALA A 224 7.01 -16.41 12.61
N ASN A 225 6.50 -17.33 13.44
CA ASN A 225 5.39 -17.05 14.34
C ASN A 225 5.77 -16.05 15.46
N ALA A 226 7.00 -16.12 15.96
CA ALA A 226 7.51 -15.18 16.96
C ALA A 226 7.68 -13.77 16.36
N ILE A 227 8.21 -13.71 15.13
CA ILE A 227 8.31 -12.44 14.37
C ILE A 227 6.93 -11.85 14.12
N LEU A 228 5.96 -12.66 13.68
CA LEU A 228 4.58 -12.22 13.48
C LEU A 228 3.96 -11.67 14.77
N ALA A 229 4.14 -12.34 15.90
CA ALA A 229 3.64 -11.87 17.19
C ALA A 229 4.28 -10.54 17.61
N LEU A 230 5.59 -10.39 17.40
CA LEU A 230 6.30 -9.14 17.68
C LEU A 230 5.82 -8.00 16.78
N VAL A 231 5.71 -8.24 15.48
CA VAL A 231 5.21 -7.25 14.51
C VAL A 231 3.76 -6.87 14.82
N ALA A 232 2.92 -7.82 15.21
CA ALA A 232 1.55 -7.55 15.65
C ALA A 232 1.53 -6.66 16.90
N GLY A 233 2.33 -6.99 17.92
CA GLY A 233 2.41 -6.20 19.16
C GLY A 233 2.89 -4.77 18.91
N VAL A 234 3.99 -4.61 18.16
CA VAL A 234 4.49 -3.29 17.74
C VAL A 234 3.46 -2.57 16.88
N GLY A 235 2.79 -3.28 15.97
CA GLY A 235 1.77 -2.74 15.10
C GLY A 235 0.58 -2.15 15.86
N VAL A 236 0.08 -2.85 16.89
CA VAL A 236 -1.00 -2.35 17.76
C VAL A 236 -0.58 -1.06 18.46
N VAL A 237 0.62 -1.04 19.04
CA VAL A 237 1.16 0.16 19.72
C VAL A 237 1.27 1.33 18.75
N LEU A 238 1.80 1.09 17.54
CA LEU A 238 1.92 2.11 16.51
C LEU A 238 0.55 2.60 16.01
N CYS A 239 -0.44 1.72 15.86
CA CYS A 239 -1.78 2.11 15.43
C CYS A 239 -2.47 3.02 16.46
N ILE A 240 -2.43 2.64 17.74
CA ILE A 240 -2.98 3.45 18.83
C ILE A 240 -2.23 4.79 18.93
N GLY A 241 -0.90 4.74 18.94
CA GLY A 241 -0.05 5.93 18.99
C GLY A 241 -0.28 6.88 17.82
N SER A 242 -0.51 6.35 16.62
CA SER A 242 -0.80 7.14 15.40
C SER A 242 -2.10 7.93 15.52
N VAL A 243 -3.16 7.32 16.07
CA VAL A 243 -4.45 8.00 16.30
C VAL A 243 -4.30 9.12 17.34
N LEU A 244 -3.63 8.83 18.46
CA LEU A 244 -3.37 9.82 19.51
C LEU A 244 -2.53 10.99 18.99
N PHE A 245 -1.48 10.70 18.22
CA PHE A 245 -0.62 11.69 17.60
C PHE A 245 -1.38 12.56 16.59
N GLY A 246 -2.18 11.95 15.72
CA GLY A 246 -3.02 12.68 14.78
C GLY A 246 -3.98 13.64 15.48
N ASN A 247 -4.56 13.21 16.61
CA ASN A 247 -5.50 14.04 17.38
C ASN A 247 -4.81 15.26 17.99
N LYS A 248 -3.56 15.09 18.47
CA LYS A 248 -2.75 16.20 18.99
C LYS A 248 -2.27 17.15 17.90
N MET A 249 -1.84 16.63 16.74
CA MET A 249 -1.29 17.45 15.65
C MET A 249 -2.34 18.25 14.88
N TYR A 250 -3.62 17.86 14.98
CA TYR A 250 -4.73 18.62 14.41
C TYR A 250 -5.15 19.84 15.28
N GLU A 251 -4.60 20.00 16.49
CA GLU A 251 -4.67 21.28 17.24
C GLU A 251 -3.90 22.38 16.51
#